data_AF-F6H6V6-F1
#
_entry.id   AF-F6H6V6-F1
#
_cell.length_a   1.000
_cell.length_b   1.000
_cell.length_c   1.000
_cell.angle_alpha   90.00
_cell.angle_beta   90.00
_cell.angle_gamma   90.00
#
_symmetry.space_group_name_H-M   'P 1'
#
loop_
_entity.id
_entity.type
_entity.pdbx_description
1 polymer ?
#
loop_
_entity_poly.entity_id
_entity_poly.type
_entity_poly.pdbx_seq_one_letter_code
_entity_poly.pdbx_strand_id
1 'polypeptide(L)'
;MNQVPLFSSARELANLVLSSNLIDCALTKILELNRDQTALPVQYRLFQLSSKCTIVAFVSSPDCTQYPLPGQGDLDRSPLFDFLRTEEYPSVSINRAALTLYTPLHDHLSGLTDELTQIEGQLIITGYSLGGSVASLFTLRLLDGNLLKPKCRPFCITFGSPLIGDFGLQHSIWNSFFLHVVSNQDPVPGLFLPSGRSPPTSSHSQTTGYKPFGTYLLCSELGCACFDNPDLILGLLKVISSEVAGGLQDVDYGEILRNLKERAICKGLPQVGERFADPFSAGIVMELETIGFNQTKHNIDINAMIRTMEAETRSLIQKNKASDAKKLNDIKRDMAHLEWYKKKSEMGYYDCFKNQGSKRDINVEQFRGNLTMYWEDMVAQVQRKPQKEGATFRTRWLYAGTVYRRMVEPLDIAAFYREGGTDYINNGRSLHYKLLQQWYEEDVKPPSRDKLDSKKQKVSGILTEDSLFWAHVEEAILSCELLKSKNCTLEQGKSSWDNLVKFEEYVMEQINNYAASPEIFSRESSFMKWWGLYEGYIDTCSNSHGSPLINFMKKRSYMKYG
;
A
#
# COMPACT_ATOMS: atom_id res chain seq x y z
N MET A 1 22.22 -11.91 -30.52
CA MET A 1 22.09 -12.01 -29.04
C MET A 1 21.78 -10.60 -28.54
N ASN A 2 20.52 -10.33 -28.21
CA ASN A 2 20.14 -9.01 -27.69
C ASN A 2 20.59 -8.95 -26.23
N GLN A 3 21.75 -8.32 -26.00
CA GLN A 3 22.10 -7.88 -24.66
C GLN A 3 21.07 -6.83 -24.25
N VAL A 4 20.15 -7.24 -23.37
CA VAL A 4 19.32 -6.29 -22.62
C VAL A 4 20.29 -5.47 -21.78
N PRO A 5 20.30 -4.13 -21.88
CA PRO A 5 21.16 -3.33 -21.03
C PRO A 5 20.69 -3.56 -19.58
N LEU A 6 21.57 -4.12 -18.75
CA LEU A 6 21.28 -4.39 -17.34
C LEU A 6 21.33 -3.11 -16.48
N PHE A 7 21.81 -2.00 -17.04
CA PHE A 7 22.02 -0.77 -16.28
C PHE A 7 22.09 0.45 -17.22
N SER A 8 20.94 1.07 -17.51
CA SER A 8 20.90 2.37 -18.19
C SER A 8 19.69 3.25 -17.87
N SER A 9 18.74 2.82 -17.03
CA SER A 9 17.48 3.55 -16.84
C SER A 9 17.63 4.92 -16.18
N ALA A 10 18.52 5.07 -15.19
CA ALA A 10 18.63 6.30 -14.39
C ALA A 10 19.21 7.48 -15.18
N ARG A 11 20.34 7.29 -15.88
CA ARG A 11 20.91 8.28 -16.81
C ARG A 11 20.06 8.50 -18.06
N GLU A 12 19.45 7.46 -18.64
CA GLU A 12 18.54 7.63 -19.79
C GLU A 12 17.31 8.44 -19.42
N LEU A 13 16.72 8.17 -18.26
CA LEU A 13 15.61 8.96 -17.72
C LEU A 13 16.03 10.40 -17.46
N ALA A 14 17.20 10.62 -16.86
CA ALA A 14 17.73 11.96 -16.63
C ALA A 14 17.91 12.75 -17.94
N ASN A 15 18.47 12.13 -18.98
CA ASN A 15 18.62 12.76 -20.29
C ASN A 15 17.26 13.02 -20.97
N LEU A 16 16.31 12.09 -20.85
CA LEU A 16 14.95 12.28 -21.36
C LEU A 16 14.30 13.50 -20.70
N VAL A 17 14.39 13.59 -19.38
CA VAL A 17 13.86 14.69 -18.59
C VAL A 17 14.52 16.02 -18.99
N LEU A 18 15.84 16.07 -19.11
CA LEU A 18 16.55 17.27 -19.59
C LEU A 18 16.14 17.68 -21.01
N SER A 19 15.96 16.71 -21.92
CA SER A 19 15.57 16.99 -23.31
C SER A 19 14.13 17.47 -23.47
N SER A 20 13.27 17.24 -22.47
CA SER A 20 11.85 17.56 -22.52
C SER A 20 11.53 19.07 -22.47
N ASN A 21 12.51 19.91 -22.12
CA ASN A 21 12.38 21.35 -21.82
C ASN A 21 11.42 21.71 -20.65
N LEU A 22 10.77 20.72 -20.01
CA LEU A 22 9.81 20.97 -18.93
C LEU A 22 10.49 21.59 -17.70
N ILE A 23 11.69 21.10 -17.35
CA ILE A 23 12.48 21.63 -16.24
C ILE A 23 12.86 23.08 -16.49
N ASP A 24 13.35 23.43 -17.68
CA ASP A 24 13.78 24.80 -17.99
C ASP A 24 12.59 25.76 -18.00
N CYS A 25 11.45 25.32 -18.52
CA CYS A 25 10.22 26.10 -18.47
C CYS A 25 9.80 26.35 -17.01
N ALA A 26 9.80 25.31 -16.16
CA ALA A 26 9.48 25.44 -14.74
C ALA A 26 10.43 26.41 -14.02
N LEU A 27 11.74 26.25 -14.21
CA LEU A 27 12.75 27.13 -13.61
C LEU A 27 12.63 28.57 -14.10
N THR A 28 12.40 28.78 -15.40
CA THR A 28 12.22 30.12 -15.97
C THR A 28 11.03 30.83 -15.31
N LYS A 29 9.92 30.12 -15.06
CA LYS A 29 8.74 30.70 -14.40
C LYS A 29 8.97 31.01 -12.93
N ILE A 30 9.80 30.22 -12.25
CA ILE A 30 10.26 30.56 -10.89
C ILE A 30 11.08 31.85 -10.90
N LEU A 31 12.06 31.98 -11.81
CA LEU A 31 12.91 33.15 -11.92
C LEU A 31 12.13 34.41 -12.32
N GLU A 32 11.13 34.28 -13.20
CA GLU A 32 10.20 35.37 -13.54
C GLU A 32 9.42 35.84 -12.30
N LEU A 33 8.90 34.90 -11.50
CA LEU A 33 8.15 35.22 -10.28
C LEU A 33 9.04 35.87 -9.21
N ASN A 34 10.29 35.43 -9.07
CA ASN A 34 11.21 35.94 -8.04
C ASN A 34 11.67 37.39 -8.31
N ARG A 35 11.64 37.85 -9.57
CA ARG A 35 11.98 39.25 -9.92
C ARG A 35 10.93 40.25 -9.43
N ASP A 36 9.68 39.81 -9.31
CA ASP A 36 8.57 40.62 -8.81
C ASP A 36 8.58 40.59 -7.27
N GLN A 37 9.56 41.23 -6.64
CA GLN A 37 9.68 41.25 -5.18
C GLN A 37 8.43 41.87 -4.54
N THR A 38 7.75 41.10 -3.67
CA THR A 38 6.64 41.55 -2.83
C THR A 38 6.89 41.18 -1.38
N ALA A 39 6.21 41.85 -0.45
CA ALA A 39 6.37 41.65 0.99
C ALA A 39 5.73 40.36 1.55
N LEU A 40 5.14 39.51 0.69
CA LEU A 40 4.45 38.29 1.14
C LEU A 40 5.47 37.17 1.44
N PRO A 41 5.25 36.36 2.50
CA PRO A 41 6.13 35.24 2.85
C PRO A 41 6.22 34.16 1.76
N VAL A 42 5.13 33.97 1.01
CA VAL A 42 5.08 33.11 -0.17
C VAL A 42 4.30 33.82 -1.27
N GLN A 43 4.84 33.77 -2.47
CA GLN A 43 4.18 34.19 -3.68
C GLN A 43 3.91 32.97 -4.56
N TYR A 44 2.77 32.99 -5.25
CA TYR A 44 2.49 32.03 -6.29
C TYR A 44 1.91 32.73 -7.51
N ARG A 45 2.12 32.14 -8.68
CA ARG A 45 1.53 32.62 -9.94
C ARG A 45 1.23 31.46 -10.87
N LEU A 46 0.09 31.56 -11.56
CA LEU A 46 -0.31 30.63 -12.60
C LEU A 46 0.17 31.16 -13.97
N PHE A 47 0.82 30.29 -14.73
CA PHE A 47 1.35 30.57 -16.06
C PHE A 47 0.78 29.55 -17.05
N GLN A 48 0.06 30.04 -18.06
CA GLN A 48 -0.40 29.20 -19.16
C GLN A 48 0.66 29.16 -20.27
N LEU A 49 1.31 28.01 -20.44
CA LEU A 49 2.36 27.84 -21.45
C LEU A 49 1.77 27.52 -22.82
N SER A 50 0.70 26.74 -22.84
CA SER A 50 -0.08 26.41 -24.04
C SER A 50 -1.50 26.00 -23.64
N SER A 51 -2.35 25.68 -24.62
CA SER A 51 -3.67 25.08 -24.35
C SER A 51 -3.60 23.71 -23.69
N LYS A 52 -2.40 23.11 -23.54
CA LYS A 52 -2.20 21.76 -22.99
C LYS A 52 -1.27 21.70 -21.78
N CYS A 53 -0.72 22.84 -21.33
CA CYS A 53 0.23 22.86 -20.21
C CYS A 53 0.11 24.15 -19.41
N THR A 54 -0.10 24.00 -18.11
CA THR A 54 -0.16 25.08 -17.14
C THR A 54 0.87 24.85 -16.05
N ILE A 55 1.58 25.90 -15.65
CA ILE A 55 2.57 25.88 -14.57
C ILE A 55 2.08 26.76 -13.43
N VAL A 56 2.09 26.25 -12.21
CA VAL A 56 1.92 27.04 -10.99
C VAL A 56 3.27 27.09 -10.29
N ALA A 57 3.86 28.29 -10.23
CA ALA A 57 5.16 28.49 -9.58
C ALA A 57 4.99 29.08 -8.18
N PHE A 58 5.80 28.63 -7.23
CA PHE A 58 5.86 29.10 -5.86
C PHE A 58 7.27 29.60 -5.51
N VAL A 59 7.34 30.78 -4.91
CA VAL A 59 8.58 31.38 -4.39
C VAL A 59 8.34 31.81 -2.94
N SER A 60 9.27 31.49 -2.05
CA SER A 60 9.22 31.90 -0.65
C SER A 60 10.21 33.02 -0.38
N SER A 61 9.85 33.93 0.51
CA SER A 61 10.74 34.93 1.10
C SER A 61 10.54 34.92 2.63
N PRO A 62 11.60 34.85 3.44
CA PRO A 62 13.01 34.91 3.06
C PRO A 62 13.60 33.57 2.59
N ASP A 63 14.82 33.62 2.07
CA ASP A 63 15.62 32.41 1.80
C ASP A 63 15.87 31.66 3.12
N CYS A 64 15.57 30.38 3.11
CA CYS A 64 15.65 29.45 4.24
C CYS A 64 17.07 29.32 4.81
N THR A 65 18.07 29.76 4.04
CA THR A 65 19.49 29.75 4.39
C THR A 65 19.95 31.07 5.04
N GLN A 66 19.31 32.19 4.70
CA GLN A 66 19.70 33.53 5.15
C GLN A 66 18.93 33.96 6.39
N TYR A 67 17.65 33.58 6.50
CA TYR A 67 16.79 33.95 7.63
C TYR A 67 15.96 32.75 8.08
N PRO A 68 16.52 31.92 8.98
CA PRO A 68 15.84 30.71 9.40
C PRO A 68 14.51 30.99 10.11
N LEU A 69 13.46 30.23 9.76
CA LEU A 69 12.17 30.32 10.44
C LEU A 69 12.22 29.62 11.82
N PRO A 70 11.42 30.06 12.80
CA PRO A 70 11.35 29.39 14.10
C PRO A 70 10.93 27.91 13.95
N GLY A 71 11.74 26.99 14.49
CA GLY A 71 11.48 25.55 14.39
C GLY A 71 11.60 25.00 12.97
N GLN A 72 12.38 25.64 12.09
CA GLN A 72 12.51 25.24 10.68
C GLN A 72 13.00 23.80 10.47
N GLY A 73 13.72 23.21 11.43
CA GLY A 73 14.14 21.80 11.40
C GLY A 73 13.17 20.84 12.08
N ASP A 74 12.04 21.31 12.61
CA ASP A 74 11.08 20.48 13.33
C ASP A 74 10.12 19.77 12.36
N LEU A 75 9.67 18.58 12.77
CA LEU A 75 8.67 17.77 12.08
C LEU A 75 7.38 17.77 12.89
N ASP A 76 6.34 18.41 12.36
CA ASP A 76 5.03 18.56 13.01
C ASP A 76 3.94 17.76 12.30
N ARG A 77 2.93 17.36 13.06
CA ARG A 77 1.71 16.75 12.53
C ARG A 77 0.72 17.85 12.16
N SER A 78 0.02 17.68 11.04
CA SER A 78 -1.02 18.62 10.60
C SER A 78 -2.26 17.88 10.11
N PRO A 79 -3.47 18.24 10.61
CA PRO A 79 -4.73 17.68 10.14
C PRO A 79 -4.95 17.78 8.63
N LEU A 80 -4.33 18.78 7.97
CA LEU A 80 -4.39 18.98 6.53
C LEU A 80 -3.83 17.78 5.75
N PHE A 81 -2.99 16.97 6.38
CA PHE A 81 -2.25 15.86 5.78
C PHE A 81 -2.58 14.51 6.40
N ASP A 82 -3.66 14.41 7.18
CA ASP A 82 -4.11 13.17 7.81
C ASP A 82 -4.47 12.08 6.79
N PHE A 83 -4.85 12.49 5.57
CA PHE A 83 -5.15 11.59 4.46
C PHE A 83 -3.94 10.78 3.98
N LEU A 84 -2.71 11.20 4.28
CA LEU A 84 -1.49 10.44 3.99
C LEU A 84 -1.28 9.23 4.91
N ARG A 85 -2.02 9.16 6.03
CA ARG A 85 -1.90 8.05 6.99
C ARG A 85 -2.34 6.74 6.33
N THR A 86 -1.64 5.69 6.70
CA THR A 86 -1.94 4.31 6.31
C THR A 86 -2.09 3.46 7.57
N GLU A 87 -2.57 2.22 7.43
CA GLU A 87 -2.62 1.29 8.58
C GLU A 87 -1.21 0.97 9.08
N GLU A 88 -0.22 0.92 8.17
CA GLU A 88 1.19 0.67 8.51
C GLU A 88 1.86 1.91 9.12
N TYR A 89 1.47 3.11 8.66
CA TYR A 89 2.01 4.40 9.10
C TYR A 89 0.88 5.31 9.60
N PRO A 90 0.45 5.16 10.87
CA PRO A 90 -0.70 5.88 11.42
C PRO A 90 -0.41 7.36 11.70
N SER A 91 0.85 7.79 11.61
CA SER A 91 1.24 9.19 11.73
C SER A 91 2.22 9.59 10.64
N VAL A 92 1.99 10.77 10.07
CA VAL A 92 2.88 11.42 9.10
C VAL A 92 3.20 12.80 9.66
N SER A 93 4.49 13.11 9.79
CA SER A 93 4.98 14.43 10.17
C SER A 93 5.62 15.15 8.99
N ILE A 94 5.45 16.47 8.94
CA ILE A 94 5.88 17.35 7.87
C ILE A 94 6.70 18.50 8.46
N ASN A 95 7.65 19.03 7.68
CA ASN A 95 8.48 20.17 8.04
C ASN A 95 7.64 21.36 8.50
N ARG A 96 7.90 21.84 9.72
CA ARG A 96 7.16 22.93 10.35
C ARG A 96 7.25 24.24 9.60
N ALA A 97 8.40 24.59 9.03
CA ALA A 97 8.55 25.81 8.22
C ALA A 97 7.68 25.74 6.96
N ALA A 98 7.70 24.62 6.24
CA ALA A 98 6.84 24.41 5.08
C ALA A 98 5.35 24.47 5.46
N LEU A 99 4.95 23.88 6.60
CA LEU A 99 3.58 23.99 7.12
C LEU A 99 3.19 25.42 7.48
N THR A 100 4.09 26.17 8.11
CA THR A 100 3.87 27.57 8.50
C THR A 100 3.63 28.45 7.27
N LEU A 101 4.37 28.19 6.19
CA LEU A 101 4.22 28.89 4.92
C LEU A 101 2.96 28.44 4.15
N TYR A 102 2.61 27.16 4.20
CA TYR A 102 1.48 26.59 3.46
C TYR A 102 0.12 26.88 4.10
N THR A 103 0.01 26.82 5.43
CA THR A 103 -1.28 26.89 6.13
C THR A 103 -2.08 28.17 5.81
N PRO A 104 -1.49 29.38 5.82
CA PRO A 104 -2.21 30.61 5.45
C PRO A 104 -2.63 30.67 3.96
N LEU A 105 -1.91 29.94 3.10
CA LEU A 105 -2.22 29.85 1.68
C LEU A 105 -3.33 28.85 1.39
N HIS A 106 -3.57 27.89 2.29
CA HIS A 106 -4.49 26.79 2.02
C HIS A 106 -5.89 27.28 1.63
N ASP A 107 -6.42 28.28 2.36
CA ASP A 107 -7.73 28.88 2.07
C ASP A 107 -7.72 29.65 0.76
N HIS A 108 -6.65 30.40 0.46
CA HIS A 108 -6.51 31.14 -0.81
C HIS A 108 -6.35 30.21 -2.02
N LEU A 109 -5.65 29.10 -1.85
CA LEU A 109 -5.42 28.10 -2.88
C LEU A 109 -6.66 27.23 -3.15
N SER A 110 -7.66 27.24 -2.27
CA SER A 110 -8.94 26.57 -2.53
C SER A 110 -9.64 27.16 -3.76
N GLY A 111 -9.68 28.50 -3.89
CA GLY A 111 -10.21 29.17 -5.07
C GLY A 111 -9.41 28.89 -6.34
N LEU A 112 -8.07 28.84 -6.23
CA LEU A 112 -7.22 28.43 -7.35
C LEU A 112 -7.53 26.98 -7.77
N THR A 113 -7.84 26.11 -6.83
CA THR A 113 -8.14 24.70 -7.12
C THR A 113 -9.35 24.55 -8.02
N ASP A 114 -10.38 25.39 -7.85
CA ASP A 114 -11.55 25.43 -8.75
C ASP A 114 -11.15 25.82 -10.18
N GLU A 115 -10.28 26.82 -10.34
CA GLU A 115 -9.74 27.21 -11.65
C GLU A 115 -8.91 26.07 -12.28
N LEU A 116 -8.11 25.37 -11.48
CA LEU A 116 -7.30 24.23 -11.93
C LEU A 116 -8.16 23.05 -12.41
N THR A 117 -9.37 22.85 -11.88
CA THR A 117 -10.28 21.78 -12.36
C THR A 117 -10.76 21.98 -13.80
N GLN A 118 -10.75 23.22 -14.28
CA GLN A 118 -11.18 23.58 -15.63
C GLN A 118 -10.06 23.42 -16.67
N ILE A 119 -8.81 23.26 -16.24
CA ILE A 119 -7.67 23.13 -17.14
C ILE A 119 -7.74 21.80 -17.90
N GLU A 120 -7.49 21.88 -19.21
CA GLU A 120 -7.25 20.71 -20.05
C GLU A 120 -5.74 20.54 -20.29
N GLY A 121 -5.22 19.36 -19.96
CA GLY A 121 -3.81 19.01 -20.20
C GLY A 121 -2.98 18.85 -18.93
N GLN A 122 -1.66 19.03 -19.06
CA GLN A 122 -0.70 18.79 -17.98
C GLN A 122 -0.66 19.98 -17.01
N LEU A 123 -0.79 19.68 -15.72
CA LEU A 123 -0.56 20.63 -14.65
C LEU A 123 0.82 20.39 -14.06
N ILE A 124 1.66 21.41 -14.06
CA ILE A 124 2.99 21.39 -13.43
C ILE A 124 2.95 22.33 -12.24
N ILE A 125 3.44 21.84 -11.10
CA ILE A 125 3.57 22.61 -9.88
C ILE A 125 5.06 22.71 -9.60
N THR A 126 5.58 23.90 -9.32
CA THR A 126 7.02 24.09 -9.20
C THR A 126 7.39 25.12 -8.15
N GLY A 127 8.61 25.02 -7.62
CA GLY A 127 9.15 26.01 -6.72
C GLY A 127 10.63 25.79 -6.43
N TYR A 128 11.25 26.83 -5.89
CA TYR A 128 12.65 26.83 -5.47
C TYR A 128 12.76 26.86 -3.95
N SER A 129 13.71 26.13 -3.38
CA SER A 129 13.98 26.10 -1.93
C SER A 129 12.69 25.79 -1.12
N LEU A 130 12.36 26.55 -0.07
CA LEU A 130 11.11 26.41 0.68
C LEU A 130 9.84 26.64 -0.17
N GLY A 131 9.91 27.43 -1.24
CA GLY A 131 8.84 27.56 -2.22
C GLY A 131 8.53 26.21 -2.89
N GLY A 132 9.55 25.40 -3.17
CA GLY A 132 9.35 24.03 -3.67
C GLY A 132 8.83 23.06 -2.59
N SER A 133 9.13 23.28 -1.31
CA SER A 133 8.47 22.56 -0.22
C SER A 133 6.96 22.88 -0.18
N VAL A 134 6.59 24.16 -0.31
CA VAL A 134 5.17 24.59 -0.40
C VAL A 134 4.50 24.02 -1.65
N ALA A 135 5.18 24.04 -2.80
CA ALA A 135 4.71 23.44 -4.05
C ALA A 135 4.43 21.93 -3.90
N SER A 136 5.29 21.23 -3.15
CA SER A 136 5.11 19.80 -2.84
C SER A 136 3.87 19.57 -1.96
N LEU A 137 3.69 20.37 -0.91
CA LEU A 137 2.51 20.31 -0.04
C LEU A 137 1.21 20.59 -0.79
N PHE A 138 1.21 21.60 -1.67
CA PHE A 138 0.06 21.89 -2.52
C PHE A 138 -0.27 20.74 -3.48
N THR A 139 0.76 20.11 -4.07
CA THR A 139 0.58 18.94 -4.94
C THR A 139 -0.06 17.77 -4.18
N LEU A 140 0.42 17.46 -2.97
CA LEU A 140 -0.16 16.42 -2.13
C LEU A 140 -1.65 16.68 -1.85
N ARG A 141 -2.03 17.94 -1.59
CA ARG A 141 -3.44 18.33 -1.35
C ARG A 141 -4.31 18.20 -2.59
N LEU A 142 -3.78 18.48 -3.78
CA LEU A 142 -4.50 18.24 -5.03
C LEU A 142 -4.73 16.76 -5.31
N LEU A 143 -3.78 15.91 -4.91
CA LEU A 143 -3.88 14.46 -5.06
C LEU A 143 -4.90 13.85 -4.08
N ASP A 144 -5.01 14.35 -2.84
CA ASP A 144 -5.98 13.91 -1.82
C ASP A 144 -7.43 13.85 -2.34
N GLY A 145 -7.87 14.95 -2.95
CA GLY A 145 -9.29 15.12 -3.24
C GLY A 145 -9.72 14.49 -4.56
N ASN A 146 -8.81 13.85 -5.33
CA ASN A 146 -9.03 13.52 -6.74
C ASN A 146 -9.70 14.69 -7.50
N LEU A 147 -9.38 15.92 -7.11
CA LEU A 147 -10.09 17.13 -7.55
C LEU A 147 -9.87 17.41 -9.03
N LEU A 148 -8.83 16.79 -9.59
CA LEU A 148 -8.42 16.95 -10.97
C LEU A 148 -8.83 15.73 -11.80
N LYS A 149 -9.33 16.00 -13.01
CA LYS A 149 -9.70 14.98 -13.99
C LYS A 149 -8.52 14.01 -14.20
N PRO A 150 -8.75 12.72 -14.53
CA PRO A 150 -7.67 11.75 -14.75
C PRO A 150 -6.60 12.18 -15.77
N LYS A 151 -6.94 13.09 -16.69
CA LYS A 151 -6.03 13.66 -17.71
C LYS A 151 -5.26 14.90 -17.25
N CYS A 152 -5.56 15.45 -16.07
CA CYS A 152 -4.96 16.66 -15.49
C CYS A 152 -4.29 16.34 -14.15
N ARG A 153 -3.55 15.23 -14.07
CA ARG A 153 -2.85 14.89 -12.83
C ARG A 153 -1.66 15.85 -12.63
N PRO A 154 -1.49 16.41 -11.41
CA PRO A 154 -0.41 17.36 -11.16
C PRO A 154 0.93 16.63 -11.16
N PHE A 155 1.96 17.27 -11.70
CA PHE A 155 3.35 16.81 -11.60
C PHE A 155 4.19 17.91 -10.97
N CYS A 156 4.85 17.60 -9.86
CA CYS A 156 5.62 18.56 -9.09
C CYS A 156 7.10 18.49 -9.44
N ILE A 157 7.69 19.62 -9.81
CA ILE A 157 9.12 19.76 -10.10
C ILE A 157 9.70 20.80 -9.13
N THR A 158 10.61 20.41 -8.26
CA THR A 158 11.22 21.34 -7.29
C THR A 158 12.72 21.50 -7.53
N PHE A 159 13.26 22.64 -7.15
CA PHE A 159 14.69 22.96 -7.31
C PHE A 159 15.28 23.32 -5.95
N GLY A 160 16.32 22.60 -5.52
CA GLY A 160 17.03 22.90 -4.27
C GLY A 160 16.15 22.86 -3.01
N SER A 161 15.05 22.12 -3.03
CA SER A 161 14.12 22.09 -1.90
C SER A 161 14.59 21.17 -0.78
N PRO A 162 14.48 21.58 0.50
CA PRO A 162 14.81 20.73 1.63
C PRO A 162 13.84 19.55 1.74
N LEU A 163 14.27 18.48 2.42
CA LEU A 163 13.41 17.37 2.82
C LEU A 163 12.20 17.87 3.63
N ILE A 164 11.01 17.35 3.30
CA ILE A 164 9.75 17.89 3.85
C ILE A 164 9.04 16.97 4.84
N GLY A 165 9.38 15.69 4.94
CA GLY A 165 8.60 14.77 5.78
C GLY A 165 9.37 13.56 6.27
N ASP A 166 8.67 12.74 7.03
CA ASP A 166 9.20 11.56 7.72
C ASP A 166 8.99 10.25 6.92
N PHE A 167 9.21 9.12 7.60
CA PHE A 167 9.05 7.78 7.03
C PHE A 167 7.63 7.51 6.52
N GLY A 168 6.61 8.12 7.13
CA GLY A 168 5.23 8.01 6.68
C GLY A 168 5.02 8.67 5.31
N LEU A 169 5.64 9.84 5.08
CA LEU A 169 5.58 10.50 3.78
C LEU A 169 6.38 9.76 2.70
N GLN A 170 7.55 9.21 3.05
CA GLN A 170 8.40 8.45 2.12
C GLN A 170 7.69 7.27 1.45
N HIS A 171 6.75 6.64 2.15
CA HIS A 171 5.97 5.50 1.65
C HIS A 171 4.68 5.91 0.94
N SER A 172 4.50 7.21 0.65
CA SER A 172 3.36 7.70 -0.10
C SER A 172 3.27 7.05 -1.47
N ILE A 173 2.07 6.63 -1.86
CA ILE A 173 1.77 6.09 -3.19
C ILE A 173 1.94 7.12 -4.31
N TRP A 174 2.11 8.39 -3.96
CA TRP A 174 2.22 9.49 -4.91
C TRP A 174 3.66 9.87 -5.25
N ASN A 175 4.66 9.09 -4.81
CA ASN A 175 6.07 9.37 -5.12
C ASN A 175 6.33 9.63 -6.61
N SER A 176 5.63 8.93 -7.52
CA SER A 176 5.79 9.12 -8.98
C SER A 176 5.33 10.48 -9.52
N PHE A 177 4.71 11.33 -8.70
CA PHE A 177 4.27 12.68 -9.09
C PHE A 177 5.27 13.78 -8.72
N PHE A 178 6.41 13.42 -8.11
CA PHE A 178 7.40 14.39 -7.62
C PHE A 178 8.77 14.13 -8.26
N LEU A 179 9.35 15.21 -8.79
CA LEU A 179 10.70 15.27 -9.30
C LEU A 179 11.48 16.38 -8.58
N HIS A 180 12.47 16.00 -7.80
CA HIS A 180 13.32 16.91 -7.04
C HIS A 180 14.66 17.09 -7.76
N VAL A 181 14.87 18.27 -8.35
CA VAL A 181 16.13 18.63 -9.02
C VAL A 181 17.11 19.16 -7.98
N VAL A 182 18.25 18.50 -7.86
CA VAL A 182 19.25 18.76 -6.82
C VAL A 182 20.64 18.84 -7.45
N SER A 183 21.34 19.94 -7.18
CA SER A 183 22.75 20.09 -7.52
C SER A 183 23.64 19.44 -6.46
N ASN A 184 24.76 18.85 -6.87
CA ASN A 184 25.80 18.39 -5.94
C ASN A 184 26.54 19.54 -5.23
N GLN A 185 26.26 20.79 -5.60
CA GLN A 185 26.78 22.00 -4.97
C GLN A 185 25.76 22.65 -4.00
N ASP A 186 24.53 22.14 -3.95
CA ASP A 186 23.44 22.73 -3.16
C ASP A 186 23.21 21.96 -1.85
N PRO A 187 23.52 22.54 -0.67
CA PRO A 187 23.32 21.89 0.62
C PRO A 187 21.86 21.95 1.11
N VAL A 188 21.00 22.78 0.52
CA VAL A 188 19.64 23.01 1.01
C VAL A 188 18.80 21.72 1.05
N PRO A 189 18.84 20.85 0.03
CA PRO A 189 18.12 19.58 0.04
C PRO A 189 18.39 18.69 1.26
N GLY A 190 19.63 18.70 1.79
CA GLY A 190 20.00 17.95 2.98
C GLY A 190 20.18 18.79 4.24
N LEU A 191 19.64 20.02 4.28
CA LEU A 191 19.87 21.00 5.36
C LEU A 191 19.52 20.47 6.76
N PHE A 192 18.47 19.67 6.87
CA PHE A 192 17.97 19.13 8.15
C PHE A 192 18.50 17.73 8.48
N LEU A 193 19.46 17.23 7.72
CA LEU A 193 20.10 15.95 8.01
C LEU A 193 21.17 16.13 9.10
N PRO A 194 21.45 15.10 9.92
CA PRO A 194 22.44 15.23 10.97
C PRO A 194 23.83 15.41 10.38
N SER A 195 24.44 16.58 10.60
CA SER A 195 25.85 16.82 10.30
C SER A 195 26.69 16.09 11.35
N GLY A 196 27.52 15.13 10.93
CA GLY A 196 28.33 14.29 11.83
C GLY A 196 29.43 15.01 12.62
N ARG A 197 29.31 16.33 12.88
CA ARG A 197 30.33 17.18 13.54
C ARG A 197 29.83 18.03 14.71
N SER A 198 28.53 18.02 15.05
CA SER A 198 28.01 18.82 16.19
C SER A 198 27.58 17.91 17.35
N PRO A 199 28.11 18.09 18.58
CA PRO A 199 27.51 17.46 19.75
C PRO A 199 26.10 18.02 19.97
N PRO A 200 25.16 17.22 20.50
CA PRO A 200 23.81 17.69 20.80
C PRO A 200 23.85 18.65 21.98
N THR A 201 24.07 19.95 21.73
CA THR A 201 23.96 21.00 22.74
C THR A 201 22.57 21.63 22.71
N SER A 202 21.54 20.80 22.80
CA SER A 202 20.24 21.15 23.37
C SER A 202 19.51 19.83 23.65
N SER A 203 18.71 19.80 24.71
CA SER A 203 17.88 18.66 25.13
C SER A 203 16.77 18.27 24.12
N HIS A 204 16.89 18.69 22.86
CA HIS A 204 15.95 18.45 21.76
C HIS A 204 16.58 17.71 20.57
N SER A 205 17.74 17.07 20.73
CA SER A 205 18.34 16.24 19.69
C SER A 205 17.57 14.92 19.46
N GLN A 206 16.35 15.03 18.93
CA GLN A 206 15.74 13.93 18.20
C GLN A 206 16.58 13.73 16.93
N THR A 207 17.09 12.52 16.75
CA THR A 207 17.60 12.02 15.47
C THR A 207 16.67 12.48 14.36
N THR A 208 17.12 13.34 13.44
CA THR A 208 16.19 14.02 12.52
C THR A 208 15.47 12.96 11.67
N GLY A 209 14.15 12.88 11.84
CA GLY A 209 13.29 11.85 11.25
C GLY A 209 13.03 12.02 9.75
N TYR A 210 13.73 12.96 9.10
CA TYR A 210 13.52 13.29 7.70
C TYR A 210 13.88 12.14 6.76
N LYS A 211 13.05 11.99 5.74
CA LYS A 211 13.17 10.94 4.74
C LYS A 211 12.88 11.51 3.35
N PRO A 212 13.67 11.14 2.32
CA PRO A 212 13.38 11.50 0.94
C PRO A 212 12.14 10.76 0.45
N PHE A 213 11.36 11.43 -0.39
CA PHE A 213 10.18 10.90 -1.07
C PHE A 213 10.20 11.41 -2.52
N GLY A 214 9.57 10.69 -3.44
CA GLY A 214 9.62 11.02 -4.87
C GLY A 214 10.95 10.71 -5.56
N THR A 215 11.04 11.09 -6.85
CA THR A 215 12.21 10.89 -7.71
C THR A 215 13.16 12.07 -7.58
N TYR A 216 14.47 11.82 -7.51
CA TYR A 216 15.51 12.85 -7.45
C TYR A 216 16.34 12.86 -8.73
N LEU A 217 16.43 14.02 -9.39
CA LEU A 217 17.39 14.28 -10.46
C LEU A 217 18.62 14.96 -9.85
N LEU A 218 19.66 14.17 -9.62
CA LEU A 218 20.95 14.67 -9.12
C LEU A 218 21.79 15.17 -10.30
N CYS A 219 22.27 16.39 -10.18
CA CYS A 219 23.01 17.12 -11.22
C CYS A 219 24.38 17.53 -10.70
N SER A 220 25.38 17.45 -11.59
CA SER A 220 26.69 18.07 -11.40
C SER A 220 27.15 18.72 -12.70
N GLU A 221 28.28 19.41 -12.67
CA GLU A 221 28.93 19.88 -13.90
C GLU A 221 29.30 18.74 -14.86
N LEU A 222 29.47 17.51 -14.36
CA LEU A 222 29.89 16.35 -15.15
C LEU A 222 28.72 15.67 -15.87
N GLY A 223 27.54 15.66 -15.26
CA GLY A 223 26.35 14.99 -15.78
C GLY A 223 25.24 14.90 -14.73
N CYS A 224 24.21 14.11 -15.03
CA CYS A 224 23.06 13.92 -14.14
C CYS A 224 22.52 12.47 -14.17
N ALA A 225 21.80 12.09 -13.12
CA ALA A 225 21.13 10.80 -12.99
C ALA A 225 19.87 10.89 -12.12
N CYS A 226 18.86 10.06 -12.43
CA CYS A 226 17.61 9.97 -11.68
C CYS A 226 17.62 8.79 -10.70
N PHE A 227 17.22 9.04 -9.45
CA PHE A 227 17.13 8.02 -8.41
C PHE A 227 15.75 8.04 -7.74
N ASP A 228 15.19 6.87 -7.49
CA ASP A 228 13.91 6.69 -6.78
C ASP A 228 14.10 6.02 -5.41
N ASN A 229 15.30 5.50 -5.15
CA ASN A 229 15.60 4.76 -3.94
C ASN A 229 15.86 5.70 -2.76
N PRO A 230 15.00 5.67 -1.73
CA PRO A 230 15.11 6.61 -0.63
C PRO A 230 16.41 6.50 0.17
N ASP A 231 16.93 5.30 0.37
CA ASP A 231 18.13 5.11 1.20
C ASP A 231 19.39 5.63 0.49
N LEU A 232 19.45 5.44 -0.84
CA LEU A 232 20.50 6.00 -1.68
C LEU A 232 20.45 7.53 -1.70
N ILE A 233 19.26 8.09 -1.96
CA ILE A 233 19.06 9.53 -1.97
C ILE A 233 19.48 10.13 -0.61
N LEU A 234 19.04 9.53 0.49
CA LEU A 234 19.38 9.99 1.84
C LEU A 234 20.90 9.95 2.08
N GLY A 235 21.58 8.91 1.61
CA GLY A 235 23.04 8.81 1.66
C GLY A 235 23.74 9.92 0.88
N LEU A 236 23.31 10.17 -0.37
CA LEU A 236 23.89 11.19 -1.24
C LEU A 236 23.66 12.62 -0.70
N LEU A 237 22.45 12.91 -0.21
CA LEU A 237 22.14 14.22 0.39
C LEU A 237 22.99 14.52 1.63
N LYS A 238 23.27 13.52 2.48
CA LYS A 238 24.16 13.69 3.64
C LYS A 238 25.57 14.10 3.23
N VAL A 239 26.06 13.55 2.12
CA VAL A 239 27.39 13.87 1.59
C VAL A 239 27.42 15.30 1.06
N ILE A 240 26.44 15.68 0.24
CA ILE A 240 26.34 17.05 -0.29
C ILE A 240 26.33 18.08 0.86
N SER A 241 25.47 17.87 1.87
CA SER A 241 25.38 18.77 3.02
C SER A 241 26.67 18.85 3.84
N SER A 242 27.46 17.77 3.91
CA SER A 242 28.71 17.75 4.69
C SER A 242 29.85 18.49 3.99
N GLU A 243 29.81 18.62 2.67
CA GLU A 243 30.93 19.13 1.86
C GLU A 243 30.84 20.62 1.57
N VAL A 244 29.63 21.16 1.48
CA VAL A 244 29.37 22.59 1.28
C VAL A 244 29.44 23.38 2.61
N ALA A 245 30.04 22.80 3.65
CA ALA A 245 30.25 23.43 4.96
C ALA A 245 31.14 24.71 4.93
N GLY A 246 31.58 25.15 3.74
CA GLY A 246 32.35 26.38 3.49
C GLY A 246 31.52 27.65 3.22
N GLY A 247 30.18 27.58 3.28
CA GLY A 247 29.28 28.71 3.09
C GLY A 247 28.22 28.44 2.03
N LEU A 248 26.99 28.91 2.30
CA LEU A 248 25.83 28.75 1.42
C LEU A 248 26.00 29.70 0.22
N GLN A 249 26.50 29.18 -0.90
CA GLN A 249 26.45 29.90 -2.18
C GLN A 249 25.10 29.63 -2.85
N ASP A 250 24.48 30.68 -3.39
CA ASP A 250 23.28 30.55 -4.23
C ASP A 250 23.65 29.77 -5.49
N VAL A 251 22.98 28.65 -5.71
CA VAL A 251 23.30 27.73 -6.81
C VAL A 251 22.49 28.12 -8.04
N ASP A 252 23.17 28.50 -9.12
CA ASP A 252 22.50 28.78 -10.39
C ASP A 252 22.14 27.47 -11.12
N TYR A 253 20.96 26.94 -10.78
CA TYR A 253 20.37 25.80 -11.46
C TYR A 253 20.20 26.03 -12.97
N GLY A 254 20.03 27.27 -13.43
CA GLY A 254 19.88 27.60 -14.84
C GLY A 254 21.18 27.38 -15.62
N GLU A 255 22.31 27.81 -15.06
CA GLU A 255 23.62 27.55 -15.63
C GLU A 255 23.94 26.05 -15.66
N ILE A 256 23.67 25.32 -14.58
CA ILE A 256 23.91 23.87 -14.50
C ILE A 256 23.12 23.13 -15.57
N LEU A 257 21.82 23.39 -15.69
CA LEU A 257 20.97 22.71 -16.67
C LEU A 257 21.37 23.01 -18.12
N ARG A 258 21.74 24.26 -18.41
CA ARG A 258 22.26 24.66 -19.72
C ARG A 258 23.54 23.89 -20.07
N ASN A 259 24.50 23.84 -19.14
CA ASN A 259 25.76 23.14 -19.33
C ASN A 259 25.54 21.62 -19.55
N LEU A 260 24.59 21.04 -18.82
CA LEU A 260 24.21 19.64 -18.99
C LEU A 260 23.61 19.35 -20.38
N LYS A 261 22.72 20.22 -20.87
CA LYS A 261 22.15 20.09 -22.22
C LYS A 261 23.21 20.17 -23.32
N GLU A 262 24.11 21.14 -23.22
CA GLU A 262 25.22 21.29 -24.17
C GLU A 262 26.09 20.03 -24.20
N ARG A 263 26.37 19.43 -23.03
CA ARG A 263 27.14 18.17 -22.93
C ARG A 263 26.39 16.95 -23.45
N ALA A 264 25.09 16.84 -23.21
CA ALA A 264 24.27 15.76 -23.75
C ALA A 264 24.31 15.73 -25.29
N ILE A 265 24.48 16.90 -25.93
CA ILE A 265 24.65 17.03 -27.38
C ILE A 265 26.10 16.71 -27.82
N CYS A 266 27.11 16.96 -26.98
CA CYS A 266 28.52 17.02 -27.42
C CYS A 266 29.45 15.85 -27.01
N LYS A 267 29.07 14.90 -26.14
CA LYS A 267 30.01 13.84 -25.69
C LYS A 267 29.46 12.40 -25.68
N GLY A 268 30.27 11.48 -26.23
CA GLY A 268 30.23 10.05 -25.94
C GLY A 268 30.79 9.72 -24.54
N LEU A 269 30.47 8.52 -24.04
CA LEU A 269 30.77 8.01 -22.69
C LEU A 269 32.21 8.33 -22.21
N PRO A 270 32.40 8.76 -20.94
CA PRO A 270 33.73 8.77 -20.35
C PRO A 270 34.30 7.35 -20.36
N GLN A 271 35.51 7.19 -20.91
CA GLN A 271 36.20 5.90 -20.95
C GLN A 271 36.65 5.52 -19.55
N VAL A 272 36.11 4.43 -19.03
CA VAL A 272 36.51 3.84 -17.76
C VAL A 272 37.82 3.06 -17.98
N GLY A 273 38.83 3.33 -17.15
CA GLY A 273 40.05 2.53 -17.12
C GLY A 273 39.78 1.11 -16.61
N GLU A 274 40.62 0.14 -17.00
CA GLU A 274 40.55 -1.30 -16.67
C GLU A 274 40.60 -1.62 -15.15
N ARG A 275 39.63 -1.16 -14.36
CA ARG A 275 39.62 -1.32 -12.89
C ARG A 275 38.55 -2.24 -12.33
N PHE A 276 37.59 -2.70 -13.13
CA PHE A 276 36.42 -3.40 -12.60
C PHE A 276 36.32 -4.82 -13.13
N ALA A 277 36.16 -5.78 -12.22
CA ALA A 277 35.98 -7.20 -12.54
C ALA A 277 34.53 -7.54 -12.96
N ASP A 278 33.56 -6.68 -12.62
CA ASP A 278 32.13 -6.87 -12.88
C ASP A 278 31.53 -5.65 -13.62
N PRO A 279 30.90 -5.84 -14.81
CA PRO A 279 30.28 -4.77 -15.59
C PRO A 279 29.15 -4.04 -14.86
N PHE A 280 28.43 -4.70 -13.96
CA PHE A 280 27.30 -4.10 -13.22
C PHE A 280 27.79 -3.07 -12.20
N SER A 281 28.78 -3.45 -11.39
CA SER A 281 29.46 -2.57 -10.43
C SER A 281 30.12 -1.37 -11.12
N ALA A 282 30.73 -1.58 -12.30
CA ALA A 282 31.33 -0.52 -13.10
C ALA A 282 30.31 0.53 -13.56
N GLY A 283 29.10 0.11 -13.94
CA GLY A 283 28.02 1.00 -14.35
C GLY A 283 27.54 1.92 -13.22
N ILE A 284 27.37 1.36 -12.01
CA ILE A 284 26.99 2.13 -10.81
C ILE A 284 28.06 3.16 -10.46
N VAL A 285 29.34 2.76 -10.44
CA VAL A 285 30.44 3.69 -10.11
C VAL A 285 30.50 4.82 -11.13
N MET A 286 30.37 4.51 -12.42
CA MET A 286 30.35 5.53 -13.47
C MET A 286 29.19 6.52 -13.27
N GLU A 287 28.02 6.03 -12.87
CA GLU A 287 26.87 6.90 -12.58
C GLU A 287 27.14 7.84 -11.41
N LEU A 288 27.66 7.31 -10.29
CA LEU A 288 28.06 8.11 -9.11
C LEU A 288 29.15 9.14 -9.44
N GLU A 289 30.15 8.78 -10.23
CA GLU A 289 31.18 9.73 -10.68
C GLU A 289 30.60 10.83 -11.58
N THR A 290 29.62 10.48 -12.42
CA THR A 290 28.94 11.42 -13.32
C THR A 290 28.12 12.46 -12.56
N ILE A 291 27.53 12.09 -11.42
CA ILE A 291 26.86 13.04 -10.51
C ILE A 291 27.82 13.70 -9.51
N GLY A 292 29.13 13.51 -9.68
CA GLY A 292 30.16 14.22 -8.93
C GLY A 292 30.62 13.56 -7.63
N PHE A 293 30.25 12.30 -7.38
CA PHE A 293 30.66 11.55 -6.19
C PHE A 293 31.81 10.58 -6.51
N ASN A 294 33.01 10.88 -6.03
CA ASN A 294 34.21 10.06 -6.20
C ASN A 294 34.74 9.43 -4.88
N GLN A 295 35.08 8.13 -4.91
CA GLN A 295 35.65 7.35 -3.79
C GLN A 295 36.86 7.99 -3.11
N THR A 296 37.72 8.67 -3.88
CA THR A 296 38.97 9.22 -3.32
C THR A 296 38.79 10.56 -2.63
N LYS A 297 37.70 11.29 -2.91
CA LYS A 297 37.46 12.64 -2.37
C LYS A 297 36.50 12.65 -1.18
N HIS A 298 35.59 11.68 -1.13
CA HIS A 298 34.50 11.68 -0.18
C HIS A 298 34.58 10.40 0.64
N ASN A 299 34.53 10.50 1.97
CA ASN A 299 34.54 9.36 2.89
C ASN A 299 33.18 8.62 2.88
N ILE A 300 32.70 8.27 1.69
CA ILE A 300 31.41 7.64 1.42
C ILE A 300 31.64 6.13 1.43
N ASP A 301 30.77 5.39 2.12
CA ASP A 301 30.68 3.95 1.93
C ASP A 301 30.00 3.62 0.59
N ILE A 302 30.74 3.86 -0.51
CA ILE A 302 30.28 3.56 -1.87
C ILE A 302 29.99 2.07 -2.03
N ASN A 303 30.62 1.20 -1.25
CA ASN A 303 30.31 -0.23 -1.24
C ASN A 303 28.92 -0.52 -0.64
N ALA A 304 28.47 0.26 0.36
CA ALA A 304 27.09 0.18 0.82
C ALA A 304 26.10 0.69 -0.24
N MET A 305 26.40 1.81 -0.90
CA MET A 305 25.53 2.34 -1.98
C MET A 305 25.44 1.38 -3.17
N ILE A 306 26.56 0.80 -3.59
CA ILE A 306 26.60 -0.24 -4.63
C ILE A 306 25.66 -1.38 -4.21
N ARG A 307 25.84 -1.95 -3.01
CA ARG A 307 25.01 -3.06 -2.49
C ARG A 307 23.51 -2.73 -2.53
N THR A 308 23.13 -1.51 -2.18
CA THR A 308 21.73 -1.06 -2.24
C THR A 308 21.21 -0.99 -3.69
N MET A 309 21.98 -0.40 -4.61
CA MET A 309 21.63 -0.35 -6.04
C MET A 309 21.54 -1.73 -6.69
N GLU A 310 22.44 -2.66 -6.30
CA GLU A 310 22.38 -4.03 -6.79
C GLU A 310 21.12 -4.76 -6.29
N ALA A 311 20.80 -4.60 -5.01
CA ALA A 311 19.64 -5.26 -4.39
C ALA A 311 18.33 -4.77 -5.03
N GLU A 312 18.22 -3.48 -5.30
CA GLU A 312 17.09 -2.88 -5.99
C GLU A 312 16.95 -3.40 -7.42
N THR A 313 18.05 -3.44 -8.17
CA THR A 313 18.01 -3.93 -9.56
C THR A 313 17.61 -5.41 -9.60
N ARG A 314 18.12 -6.24 -8.69
CA ARG A 314 17.70 -7.64 -8.55
C ARG A 314 16.21 -7.76 -8.23
N SER A 315 15.69 -6.91 -7.33
CA SER A 315 14.27 -6.85 -6.97
C SER A 315 13.38 -6.47 -8.16
N LEU A 316 13.76 -5.45 -8.94
CA LEU A 316 13.02 -5.03 -10.14
C LEU A 316 12.98 -6.12 -11.21
N ILE A 317 14.10 -6.80 -11.45
CA ILE A 317 14.18 -7.92 -12.39
C ILE A 317 13.29 -9.08 -11.93
N GLN A 318 13.23 -9.35 -10.63
CA GLN A 318 12.37 -10.39 -10.07
C GLN A 318 10.89 -10.03 -10.17
N LYS A 319 10.52 -8.78 -9.89
CA LYS A 319 9.15 -8.25 -10.04
C LYS A 319 8.70 -8.29 -11.51
N ASN A 320 9.54 -7.88 -12.45
CA ASN A 320 9.21 -7.87 -13.88
C ASN A 320 9.02 -9.27 -14.50
N LYS A 321 9.54 -10.33 -13.88
CA LYS A 321 9.29 -11.72 -14.30
C LYS A 321 7.92 -12.25 -13.86
N ALA A 322 7.32 -11.66 -12.82
CA ALA A 322 5.98 -11.95 -12.37
C ALA A 322 5.02 -10.87 -12.90
N SER A 323 4.60 -10.99 -14.15
CA SER A 323 3.47 -10.18 -14.65
C SER A 323 2.27 -10.43 -13.73
N ASP A 324 1.74 -9.38 -13.10
CA ASP A 324 0.54 -9.44 -12.24
C ASP A 324 -0.63 -10.16 -12.94
N ALA A 325 -0.69 -10.10 -14.28
CA ALA A 325 -1.68 -10.80 -15.07
C ALA A 325 -1.50 -12.33 -15.07
N LYS A 326 -0.25 -12.82 -15.09
CA LYS A 326 0.04 -14.25 -14.99
C LYS A 326 -0.32 -14.77 -13.59
N LYS A 327 0.10 -14.06 -12.54
CA LYS A 327 -0.24 -14.38 -11.14
C LYS A 327 -1.76 -14.45 -10.96
N LEU A 328 -2.49 -13.46 -11.50
CA LEU A 328 -3.96 -13.44 -11.44
C LEU A 328 -4.61 -14.63 -12.18
N ASN A 329 -4.08 -15.05 -13.33
CA ASN A 329 -4.59 -16.21 -14.06
C ASN A 329 -4.33 -17.53 -13.32
N ASP A 330 -3.16 -17.68 -12.71
CA ASP A 330 -2.84 -18.85 -11.88
C ASP A 330 -3.79 -18.93 -10.69
N ILE A 331 -4.07 -17.79 -10.04
CA ILE A 331 -5.01 -17.70 -8.92
C ILE A 331 -6.46 -18.03 -9.33
N LYS A 332 -6.90 -17.57 -10.51
CA LYS A 332 -8.22 -17.96 -11.05
C LYS A 332 -8.30 -19.46 -11.32
N ARG A 333 -7.22 -20.07 -11.80
CA ARG A 333 -7.15 -21.52 -12.04
C ARG A 333 -7.25 -22.29 -10.72
N ASP A 334 -6.53 -21.85 -9.69
CA ASP A 334 -6.55 -22.47 -8.37
C ASP A 334 -7.95 -22.37 -7.73
N MET A 335 -8.64 -21.23 -7.87
CA MET A 335 -10.04 -21.08 -7.46
C MET A 335 -10.98 -22.04 -8.21
N ALA A 336 -10.85 -22.15 -9.53
CA ALA A 336 -11.67 -23.07 -10.32
C ALA A 336 -11.43 -24.55 -9.94
N HIS A 337 -10.19 -24.90 -9.54
CA HIS A 337 -9.90 -26.22 -9.02
C HIS A 337 -10.60 -26.49 -7.67
N LEU A 338 -10.67 -25.50 -6.77
CA LEU A 338 -11.45 -25.62 -5.53
C LEU A 338 -12.95 -25.74 -5.80
N GLU A 339 -13.50 -24.97 -6.74
CA GLU A 339 -14.90 -25.11 -7.16
C GLU A 339 -15.19 -26.51 -7.72
N TRP A 340 -14.28 -27.05 -8.52
CA TRP A 340 -14.40 -28.41 -9.06
C TRP A 340 -14.29 -29.47 -7.98
N TYR A 341 -13.37 -29.30 -7.03
CA TYR A 341 -13.24 -30.15 -5.85
C TYR A 341 -14.53 -30.16 -5.04
N LYS A 342 -15.12 -28.98 -4.78
CA LYS A 342 -16.40 -28.85 -4.09
C LYS A 342 -17.51 -29.61 -4.79
N LYS A 343 -17.62 -29.48 -6.12
CA LYS A 343 -18.61 -30.20 -6.92
C LYS A 343 -18.43 -31.72 -6.93
N LYS A 344 -17.20 -32.21 -6.77
CA LYS A 344 -16.87 -33.65 -6.81
C LYS A 344 -16.88 -34.33 -5.44
N SER A 345 -17.04 -33.57 -4.37
CA SER A 345 -17.00 -34.06 -3.00
C SER A 345 -18.36 -34.61 -2.57
N GLU A 346 -18.51 -35.93 -2.51
CA GLU A 346 -19.77 -36.60 -2.17
C GLU A 346 -20.21 -36.36 -0.71
N MET A 347 -19.26 -36.23 0.22
CA MET A 347 -19.54 -35.94 1.65
C MET A 347 -19.67 -34.45 1.95
N GLY A 348 -19.46 -33.57 0.96
CA GLY A 348 -19.19 -32.16 1.16
C GLY A 348 -17.68 -31.89 1.23
N TYR A 349 -17.25 -30.76 0.68
CA TYR A 349 -15.83 -30.47 0.46
C TYR A 349 -15.04 -30.24 1.76
N TYR A 350 -15.71 -29.66 2.77
CA TYR A 350 -15.18 -29.46 4.11
C TYR A 350 -14.78 -30.81 4.75
N ASP A 351 -15.73 -31.74 4.85
CA ASP A 351 -15.51 -33.05 5.46
C ASP A 351 -14.56 -33.93 4.66
N CYS A 352 -14.63 -33.90 3.33
CA CYS A 352 -13.66 -34.59 2.47
C CYS A 352 -12.22 -34.12 2.76
N PHE A 353 -12.05 -32.80 2.88
CA PHE A 353 -10.73 -32.21 3.14
C PHE A 353 -10.26 -32.48 4.58
N LYS A 354 -11.16 -32.42 5.57
CA LYS A 354 -10.84 -32.74 6.98
C LYS A 354 -10.39 -34.19 7.13
N ASN A 355 -11.00 -35.13 6.43
CA ASN A 355 -10.72 -36.56 6.57
C ASN A 355 -9.49 -37.05 5.77
N GLN A 356 -8.94 -36.24 4.85
CA GLN A 356 -7.76 -36.53 4.00
C GLN A 356 -7.72 -37.97 3.42
N GLY A 357 -8.80 -38.41 2.80
CA GLY A 357 -8.94 -39.77 2.28
C GLY A 357 -8.33 -40.01 0.90
N SER A 358 -7.91 -38.98 0.17
CA SER A 358 -7.59 -39.06 -1.26
C SER A 358 -6.33 -38.30 -1.68
N LYS A 359 -5.65 -38.79 -2.73
CA LYS A 359 -4.58 -38.05 -3.43
C LYS A 359 -5.05 -36.68 -3.97
N ARG A 360 -6.36 -36.48 -4.17
CA ARG A 360 -6.94 -35.19 -4.59
C ARG A 360 -6.78 -34.12 -3.50
N ASP A 361 -6.72 -34.52 -2.24
CA ASP A 361 -6.69 -33.60 -1.09
C ASP A 361 -5.32 -32.92 -0.96
N ILE A 362 -4.25 -33.58 -1.44
CA ILE A 362 -2.89 -33.01 -1.51
C ILE A 362 -2.85 -31.83 -2.50
N ASN A 363 -3.55 -31.92 -3.63
CA ASN A 363 -3.59 -30.81 -4.59
C ASN A 363 -4.42 -29.63 -4.04
N VAL A 364 -5.46 -29.92 -3.26
CA VAL A 364 -6.28 -28.89 -2.59
C VAL A 364 -5.45 -28.10 -1.58
N GLU A 365 -4.57 -28.76 -0.84
CA GLU A 365 -3.61 -28.10 0.07
C GLU A 365 -2.75 -27.06 -0.68
N GLN A 366 -2.25 -27.44 -1.87
CA GLN A 366 -1.44 -26.55 -2.70
C GLN A 366 -2.26 -25.36 -3.23
N PHE A 367 -3.47 -25.60 -3.75
CA PHE A 367 -4.34 -24.52 -4.24
C PHE A 367 -4.74 -23.57 -3.11
N ARG A 368 -5.03 -24.10 -1.92
CA ARG A 368 -5.29 -23.32 -0.71
C ARG A 368 -4.10 -22.42 -0.40
N GLY A 369 -2.90 -22.98 -0.25
CA GLY A 369 -1.70 -22.20 0.08
C GLY A 369 -1.40 -21.09 -0.92
N ASN A 370 -1.55 -21.36 -2.23
CA ASN A 370 -1.37 -20.35 -3.27
C ASN A 370 -2.37 -19.20 -3.14
N LEU A 371 -3.65 -19.52 -2.91
CA LEU A 371 -4.70 -18.53 -2.74
C LEU A 371 -4.46 -17.69 -1.48
N THR A 372 -4.09 -18.32 -0.36
CA THR A 372 -3.78 -17.63 0.90
C THR A 372 -2.63 -16.65 0.73
N MET A 373 -1.51 -17.07 0.15
CA MET A 373 -0.36 -16.18 -0.09
C MET A 373 -0.74 -14.98 -0.97
N TYR A 374 -1.57 -15.19 -2.00
CA TYR A 374 -2.01 -14.09 -2.86
C TYR A 374 -2.90 -13.10 -2.11
N TRP A 375 -3.88 -13.59 -1.33
CA TRP A 375 -4.80 -12.72 -0.62
C TRP A 375 -4.14 -11.99 0.56
N GLU A 376 -3.19 -12.62 1.24
CA GLU A 376 -2.36 -11.94 2.25
C GLU A 376 -1.54 -10.79 1.64
N ASP A 377 -0.91 -11.01 0.48
CA ASP A 377 -0.21 -9.96 -0.28
C ASP A 377 -1.17 -8.84 -0.72
N MET A 378 -2.37 -9.19 -1.19
CA MET A 378 -3.40 -8.19 -1.55
C MET A 378 -3.85 -7.36 -0.34
N VAL A 379 -4.10 -7.98 0.81
CA VAL A 379 -4.46 -7.28 2.05
C VAL A 379 -3.32 -6.36 2.49
N ALA A 380 -2.07 -6.83 2.46
CA ALA A 380 -0.91 -6.01 2.80
C ALA A 380 -0.74 -4.81 1.85
N GLN A 381 -1.00 -4.98 0.55
CA GLN A 381 -0.99 -3.88 -0.41
C GLN A 381 -2.06 -2.82 -0.13
N VAL A 382 -3.21 -3.20 0.42
CA VAL A 382 -4.26 -2.26 0.83
C VAL A 382 -3.83 -1.47 2.05
N GLN A 383 -3.27 -2.15 3.05
CA GLN A 383 -2.83 -1.52 4.29
C GLN A 383 -1.72 -0.49 4.06
N ARG A 384 -0.92 -0.67 3.00
CA ARG A 384 0.11 0.28 2.54
C ARG A 384 -0.43 1.49 1.79
N LYS A 385 -1.69 1.47 1.35
CA LYS A 385 -2.29 2.58 0.61
C LYS A 385 -2.91 3.60 1.57
N PRO A 386 -2.93 4.91 1.23
CA PRO A 386 -3.68 5.89 1.98
C PRO A 386 -5.17 5.52 2.01
N GLN A 387 -5.91 5.99 3.01
CA GLN A 387 -7.25 5.49 3.31
C GLN A 387 -8.22 5.56 2.11
N LYS A 388 -8.23 6.67 1.37
CA LYS A 388 -9.15 6.88 0.23
C LYS A 388 -8.83 5.98 -0.96
N GLU A 389 -7.56 5.87 -1.34
CA GLU A 389 -7.11 4.97 -2.40
C GLU A 389 -7.19 3.51 -1.99
N GLY A 390 -6.98 3.21 -0.71
CA GLY A 390 -7.26 1.92 -0.11
C GLY A 390 -8.70 1.51 -0.36
N ALA A 391 -9.66 2.39 -0.06
CA ALA A 391 -11.09 2.14 -0.30
C ALA A 391 -11.41 1.93 -1.80
N THR A 392 -10.90 2.79 -2.69
CA THR A 392 -11.13 2.62 -4.15
C THR A 392 -10.49 1.35 -4.69
N PHE A 393 -9.31 1.00 -4.21
CA PHE A 393 -8.63 -0.24 -4.56
C PHE A 393 -9.46 -1.45 -4.09
N ARG A 394 -9.97 -1.43 -2.84
CA ARG A 394 -10.88 -2.45 -2.29
C ARG A 394 -12.08 -2.71 -3.20
N THR A 395 -12.81 -1.67 -3.62
CA THR A 395 -14.01 -1.82 -4.45
C THR A 395 -13.78 -2.67 -5.71
N ARG A 396 -12.56 -2.66 -6.28
CA ARG A 396 -12.23 -3.44 -7.49
C ARG A 396 -12.17 -4.95 -7.28
N TRP A 397 -11.80 -5.43 -6.09
CA TRP A 397 -11.57 -6.85 -5.81
C TRP A 397 -12.35 -7.38 -4.60
N LEU A 398 -13.11 -6.53 -3.91
CA LEU A 398 -13.90 -6.87 -2.72
C LEU A 398 -14.75 -8.13 -2.92
N TYR A 399 -15.45 -8.21 -4.06
CA TYR A 399 -16.27 -9.38 -4.41
C TYR A 399 -15.43 -10.66 -4.52
N ALA A 400 -14.29 -10.58 -5.20
CA ALA A 400 -13.38 -11.73 -5.33
C ALA A 400 -12.78 -12.14 -3.98
N GLY A 401 -12.48 -11.18 -3.11
CA GLY A 401 -11.99 -11.42 -1.75
C GLY A 401 -13.03 -12.12 -0.87
N THR A 402 -14.30 -11.72 -0.99
CA THR A 402 -15.42 -12.38 -0.30
C THR A 402 -15.65 -13.80 -0.81
N VAL A 403 -15.57 -14.04 -2.12
CA VAL A 403 -15.68 -15.40 -2.70
C VAL A 403 -14.54 -16.28 -2.20
N TYR A 404 -13.30 -15.76 -2.21
CA TYR A 404 -12.14 -16.46 -1.64
C TYR A 404 -12.36 -16.82 -0.17
N ARG A 405 -12.73 -15.85 0.68
CA ARG A 405 -12.97 -16.08 2.11
C ARG A 405 -14.01 -17.19 2.32
N ARG A 406 -15.12 -17.15 1.59
CA ARG A 406 -16.20 -18.15 1.69
C ARG A 406 -15.83 -19.54 1.17
N MET A 407 -14.87 -19.63 0.24
CA MET A 407 -14.39 -20.90 -0.31
C MET A 407 -13.26 -21.53 0.51
N VAL A 408 -12.35 -20.70 1.05
CA VAL A 408 -11.07 -21.16 1.60
C VAL A 408 -11.04 -21.18 3.12
N GLU A 409 -11.66 -20.22 3.81
CA GLU A 409 -11.68 -20.18 5.28
C GLU A 409 -12.26 -21.47 5.89
N PRO A 410 -13.30 -22.12 5.31
CA PRO A 410 -13.74 -23.44 5.75
C PRO A 410 -12.65 -24.53 5.69
N LEU A 411 -11.74 -24.49 4.73
CA LEU A 411 -10.64 -25.45 4.63
C LEU A 411 -9.58 -25.20 5.70
N ASP A 412 -9.31 -23.94 6.04
CA ASP A 412 -8.42 -23.60 7.15
C ASP A 412 -9.03 -23.99 8.50
N ILE A 413 -10.35 -23.81 8.67
CA ILE A 413 -11.10 -24.32 9.83
C ILE A 413 -10.97 -25.84 9.93
N ALA A 414 -11.18 -26.57 8.83
CA ALA A 414 -11.03 -28.02 8.80
C ALA A 414 -9.61 -28.47 9.21
N ALA A 415 -8.58 -27.77 8.74
CA ALA A 415 -7.20 -28.05 9.12
C ALA A 415 -6.96 -27.80 10.62
N PHE A 416 -7.44 -26.67 11.15
CA PHE A 416 -7.29 -26.29 12.55
C PHE A 416 -7.91 -27.30 13.52
N TYR A 417 -9.16 -27.72 13.29
CA TYR A 417 -9.83 -28.69 14.15
C TYR A 417 -9.32 -30.12 13.94
N ARG A 418 -8.79 -30.46 12.76
CA ARG A 418 -8.10 -31.75 12.53
C ARG A 418 -6.85 -31.89 13.38
N GLU A 419 -6.14 -30.79 13.63
CA GLU A 419 -4.96 -30.74 14.50
C GLU A 419 -5.30 -30.70 15.99
N GLY A 420 -6.58 -30.71 16.35
CA GLY A 420 -7.05 -30.67 17.73
C GLY A 420 -7.14 -29.26 18.33
N GLY A 421 -7.15 -28.22 17.49
CA GLY A 421 -7.43 -26.85 17.93
C GLY A 421 -8.85 -26.69 18.47
N THR A 422 -9.04 -25.69 19.33
CA THR A 422 -10.35 -25.29 19.88
C THR A 422 -10.50 -23.77 19.79
N ASP A 423 -11.72 -23.30 19.60
CA ASP A 423 -12.07 -21.88 19.48
C ASP A 423 -11.30 -21.17 18.35
N TYR A 424 -11.57 -21.59 17.11
CA TYR A 424 -10.95 -21.03 15.91
C TYR A 424 -11.08 -19.51 15.81
N ILE A 425 -12.22 -18.94 16.24
CA ILE A 425 -12.53 -17.51 16.09
C ILE A 425 -11.50 -16.65 16.84
N ASN A 426 -11.14 -17.05 18.06
CA ASN A 426 -10.18 -16.32 18.88
C ASN A 426 -8.73 -16.78 18.67
N ASN A 427 -8.51 -18.08 18.45
CA ASN A 427 -7.16 -18.67 18.50
C ASN A 427 -6.57 -19.01 17.12
N GLY A 428 -7.38 -19.17 16.08
CA GLY A 428 -6.94 -19.69 14.77
C GLY A 428 -7.16 -18.75 13.59
N ARG A 429 -8.06 -17.77 13.72
CA ARG A 429 -8.50 -16.95 12.58
C ARG A 429 -7.44 -15.93 12.15
N SER A 430 -6.90 -16.13 10.95
CA SER A 430 -5.91 -15.23 10.33
C SER A 430 -6.44 -13.80 10.13
N LEU A 431 -5.54 -12.81 10.24
CA LEU A 431 -5.87 -11.39 10.15
C LEU A 431 -6.49 -11.02 8.79
N HIS A 432 -6.01 -11.62 7.70
CA HIS A 432 -6.51 -11.29 6.37
C HIS A 432 -8.00 -11.62 6.19
N TYR A 433 -8.51 -12.70 6.79
CA TYR A 433 -9.94 -13.01 6.75
C TYR A 433 -10.79 -11.99 7.52
N LYS A 434 -10.31 -11.53 8.68
CA LYS A 434 -10.97 -10.50 9.50
C LYS A 434 -11.10 -9.20 8.70
N LEU A 435 -10.01 -8.76 8.07
CA LEU A 435 -9.99 -7.55 7.26
C LEU A 435 -10.87 -7.68 6.01
N LEU A 436 -10.82 -8.81 5.30
CA LEU A 436 -11.69 -9.06 4.14
C LEU A 436 -13.18 -9.04 4.51
N GLN A 437 -13.55 -9.56 5.69
CA GLN A 437 -14.92 -9.50 6.19
C GLN A 437 -15.32 -8.06 6.54
N GLN A 438 -14.50 -7.37 7.34
CA GLN A 438 -14.75 -5.99 7.77
C GLN A 438 -14.96 -5.06 6.57
N TRP A 439 -14.06 -5.12 5.58
CA TRP A 439 -14.15 -4.28 4.39
C TRP A 439 -15.40 -4.57 3.55
N TYR A 440 -15.88 -5.82 3.54
CA TYR A 440 -17.11 -6.18 2.84
C TYR A 440 -18.35 -5.61 3.56
N GLU A 441 -18.35 -5.64 4.89
CA GLU A 441 -19.45 -5.11 5.72
C GLU A 441 -19.51 -3.58 5.69
N GLU A 442 -18.36 -2.89 5.58
CA GLU A 442 -18.28 -1.43 5.41
C GLU A 442 -18.88 -0.96 4.07
N ASP A 443 -18.64 -1.69 2.97
CA ASP A 443 -19.06 -1.31 1.61
C ASP A 443 -20.49 -1.77 1.25
N VAL A 444 -21.01 -2.84 1.88
CA VAL A 444 -22.33 -3.39 1.55
C VAL A 444 -23.43 -2.72 2.37
N LYS A 445 -24.25 -1.92 1.69
CA LYS A 445 -25.53 -1.43 2.25
C LYS A 445 -26.44 -2.61 2.62
N PRO A 446 -27.21 -2.53 3.72
CA PRO A 446 -28.10 -3.61 4.13
C PRO A 446 -29.06 -3.97 2.99
N PRO A 447 -29.32 -5.26 2.75
CA PRO A 447 -30.17 -5.68 1.65
C PRO A 447 -31.59 -5.12 1.82
N SER A 448 -32.18 -4.65 0.71
CA SER A 448 -33.62 -4.38 0.67
C SER A 448 -34.40 -5.69 0.88
N ARG A 449 -35.54 -5.62 1.57
CA ARG A 449 -36.39 -6.78 1.92
C ARG A 449 -36.90 -7.58 0.71
N ASP A 450 -36.79 -7.06 -0.52
CA ASP A 450 -37.36 -7.62 -1.75
C ASP A 450 -36.50 -8.68 -2.49
N LYS A 451 -35.59 -9.41 -1.81
CA LYS A 451 -34.65 -10.35 -2.49
C LYS A 451 -34.70 -11.82 -2.06
N LEU A 452 -35.60 -12.21 -1.16
CA LEU A 452 -35.61 -13.59 -0.62
C LEU A 452 -35.93 -14.65 -1.67
N ASP A 453 -36.90 -14.37 -2.56
CA ASP A 453 -37.28 -15.32 -3.63
C ASP A 453 -36.17 -15.56 -4.65
N SER A 454 -35.35 -14.54 -4.91
CA SER A 454 -34.19 -14.64 -5.79
C SER A 454 -33.03 -15.44 -5.18
N LYS A 455 -32.87 -15.37 -3.85
CA LYS A 455 -31.88 -16.18 -3.10
C LYS A 455 -32.28 -17.65 -3.09
N LYS A 456 -33.56 -17.93 -2.83
CA LYS A 456 -34.12 -19.29 -2.83
C LYS A 456 -33.86 -20.03 -4.15
N GLN A 457 -34.02 -19.38 -5.29
CA GLN A 457 -33.78 -19.99 -6.61
C GLN A 457 -32.30 -20.32 -6.90
N LYS A 458 -31.36 -19.74 -6.16
CA LYS A 458 -29.91 -19.89 -6.41
C LYS A 458 -29.18 -20.68 -5.32
N VAL A 459 -29.87 -21.11 -4.26
CA VAL A 459 -29.26 -21.68 -3.06
C VAL A 459 -28.46 -22.96 -3.33
N SER A 460 -28.83 -23.75 -4.34
CA SER A 460 -28.09 -24.94 -4.77
C SER A 460 -26.65 -24.68 -5.22
N GLY A 461 -26.31 -23.44 -5.62
CA GLY A 461 -24.97 -23.06 -6.08
C GLY A 461 -24.22 -22.10 -5.17
N ILE A 462 -24.73 -21.75 -3.98
CA ILE A 462 -24.09 -20.75 -3.13
C ILE A 462 -22.93 -21.34 -2.33
N LEU A 463 -21.96 -20.48 -2.03
CA LEU A 463 -21.09 -20.65 -0.87
C LEU A 463 -21.84 -20.12 0.35
N THR A 464 -21.71 -20.81 1.49
CA THR A 464 -22.26 -20.33 2.76
C THR A 464 -21.83 -18.88 2.99
N GLU A 465 -22.79 -18.01 3.29
CA GLU A 465 -22.53 -16.57 3.38
C GLU A 465 -21.59 -16.24 4.55
N ASP A 466 -21.78 -16.95 5.65
CA ASP A 466 -20.89 -16.97 6.80
C ASP A 466 -19.78 -18.01 6.63
N SER A 467 -18.55 -17.53 6.46
CA SER A 467 -17.38 -18.40 6.30
C SER A 467 -16.96 -19.09 7.59
N LEU A 468 -17.46 -18.64 8.76
CA LEU A 468 -17.20 -19.25 10.07
C LEU A 468 -18.21 -20.35 10.43
N PHE A 469 -19.20 -20.63 9.58
CA PHE A 469 -20.24 -21.63 9.83
C PHE A 469 -19.68 -22.95 10.38
N TRP A 470 -18.62 -23.48 9.75
CA TRP A 470 -18.02 -24.74 10.17
C TRP A 470 -17.31 -24.65 11.52
N ALA A 471 -16.75 -23.49 11.89
CA ALA A 471 -16.18 -23.33 13.22
C ALA A 471 -17.27 -23.42 14.31
N HIS A 472 -18.46 -22.87 14.05
CA HIS A 472 -19.61 -23.02 14.94
C HIS A 472 -20.09 -24.47 15.05
N VAL A 473 -20.09 -25.23 13.93
CA VAL A 473 -20.43 -26.65 13.93
C VAL A 473 -19.46 -27.46 14.81
N GLU A 474 -18.16 -27.23 14.69
CA GLU A 474 -17.15 -27.96 15.49
C GLU A 474 -17.30 -27.68 16.98
N GLU A 475 -17.48 -26.41 17.38
CA GLU A 475 -17.73 -26.04 18.77
C GLU A 475 -19.03 -26.66 19.32
N ALA A 476 -20.06 -26.77 18.48
CA ALA A 476 -21.30 -27.43 18.84
C ALA A 476 -21.12 -28.96 18.99
N ILE A 477 -20.27 -29.60 18.18
CA ILE A 477 -19.89 -31.01 18.34
C ILE A 477 -19.13 -31.22 19.65
N LEU A 478 -18.14 -30.38 19.93
CA LEU A 478 -17.37 -30.43 21.18
C LEU A 478 -18.28 -30.26 22.40
N SER A 479 -19.25 -29.33 22.32
CA SER A 479 -20.27 -29.14 23.36
C SER A 479 -21.13 -30.40 23.57
N CYS A 480 -21.52 -31.09 22.49
CA CYS A 480 -22.25 -32.37 22.58
C CYS A 480 -21.39 -33.49 23.19
N GLU A 481 -20.11 -33.58 22.82
CA GLU A 481 -19.19 -34.58 23.34
C GLU A 481 -18.90 -34.35 24.83
N LEU A 482 -18.77 -33.10 25.25
CA LEU A 482 -18.62 -32.72 26.66
C LEU A 482 -19.84 -33.13 27.48
N LEU A 483 -21.05 -32.88 26.98
CA LEU A 483 -22.30 -33.29 27.64
C LEU A 483 -22.46 -34.81 27.79
N LYS A 484 -21.87 -35.59 26.87
CA LYS A 484 -21.85 -37.06 26.94
C LYS A 484 -20.74 -37.60 27.85
N SER A 485 -19.74 -36.77 28.18
CA SER A 485 -18.62 -37.17 29.02
C SER A 485 -19.06 -37.39 30.46
N LYS A 486 -18.61 -38.51 31.06
CA LYS A 486 -18.86 -38.84 32.48
C LYS A 486 -18.23 -37.85 33.45
N ASN A 487 -17.31 -37.01 32.99
CA ASN A 487 -16.57 -36.03 33.79
C ASN A 487 -17.16 -34.60 33.69
N CYS A 488 -18.32 -34.43 33.07
CA CYS A 488 -18.95 -33.12 32.92
C CYS A 488 -19.43 -32.56 34.27
N THR A 489 -18.98 -31.37 34.64
CA THR A 489 -19.54 -30.66 35.80
C THR A 489 -20.91 -30.05 35.46
N LEU A 490 -21.72 -29.77 36.50
CA LEU A 490 -23.06 -29.19 36.33
C LEU A 490 -23.03 -27.82 35.62
N GLU A 491 -22.01 -27.00 35.91
CA GLU A 491 -21.83 -25.67 35.32
C GLU A 491 -21.39 -25.75 33.86
N GLN A 492 -20.43 -26.64 33.55
CA GLN A 492 -20.02 -26.90 32.17
C GLN A 492 -21.18 -27.47 31.34
N GLY A 493 -22.02 -28.31 31.94
CA GLY A 493 -23.20 -28.85 31.28
C GLY A 493 -24.23 -27.78 30.94
N LYS A 494 -24.51 -26.86 31.86
CA LYS A 494 -25.39 -25.70 31.59
C LYS A 494 -24.83 -24.80 30.49
N SER A 495 -23.55 -24.43 30.58
CA SER A 495 -22.91 -23.58 29.57
C SER A 495 -22.89 -24.22 28.18
N SER A 496 -22.62 -25.53 28.10
CA SER A 496 -22.61 -26.26 26.82
C SER A 496 -24.01 -26.35 26.22
N TRP A 497 -25.02 -26.53 27.07
CA TRP A 497 -26.42 -26.50 26.64
C TRP A 497 -26.83 -25.13 26.10
N ASP A 498 -26.50 -24.05 26.81
CA ASP A 498 -26.81 -22.69 26.37
C ASP A 498 -26.13 -22.36 25.03
N ASN A 499 -24.90 -22.85 24.81
CA ASN A 499 -24.21 -22.72 23.53
C ASN A 499 -24.91 -23.49 22.41
N LEU A 500 -25.43 -24.70 22.67
CA LEU A 500 -26.18 -25.49 21.69
C LEU A 500 -27.50 -24.82 21.30
N VAL A 501 -28.22 -24.23 22.26
CA VAL A 501 -29.47 -23.50 21.99
C VAL A 501 -29.19 -22.28 21.11
N LYS A 502 -28.14 -21.50 21.41
CA LYS A 502 -27.70 -20.37 20.56
C LYS A 502 -27.31 -20.83 19.16
N PHE A 503 -26.60 -21.95 19.06
CA PHE A 503 -26.21 -22.51 17.76
C PHE A 503 -27.43 -22.96 16.96
N GLU A 504 -28.45 -23.54 17.59
CA GLU A 504 -29.71 -23.90 16.95
C GLU A 504 -30.45 -22.69 16.37
N GLU A 505 -30.56 -21.60 17.13
CA GLU A 505 -31.14 -20.33 16.66
C GLU A 505 -30.37 -19.78 15.45
N TYR A 506 -29.05 -19.76 15.54
CA TYR A 506 -28.16 -19.33 14.46
C TYR A 506 -28.36 -20.16 13.18
N VAL A 507 -28.34 -21.50 13.29
CA VAL A 507 -28.51 -22.38 12.11
C VAL A 507 -29.88 -22.16 11.46
N MET A 508 -30.94 -22.02 12.26
CA MET A 508 -32.27 -21.76 11.73
C MET A 508 -32.34 -20.42 10.99
N GLU A 509 -31.68 -19.38 11.50
CA GLU A 509 -31.54 -18.09 10.83
C GLU A 509 -30.85 -18.24 9.46
N GLN A 510 -29.73 -18.96 9.40
CA GLN A 510 -29.01 -19.21 8.14
C GLN A 510 -29.88 -19.96 7.12
N ILE A 511 -30.66 -20.95 7.58
CA ILE A 511 -31.60 -21.70 6.73
C ILE A 511 -32.70 -20.78 6.20
N ASN A 512 -33.36 -20.02 7.08
CA ASN A 512 -34.46 -19.12 6.70
C ASN A 512 -34.02 -18.05 5.70
N ASN A 513 -32.78 -17.58 5.81
CA ASN A 513 -32.21 -16.55 4.93
C ASN A 513 -31.61 -17.11 3.63
N TYR A 514 -31.69 -18.43 3.40
CA TYR A 514 -31.02 -19.13 2.28
C TYR A 514 -29.54 -18.75 2.19
N ALA A 515 -28.89 -18.66 3.36
CA ALA A 515 -27.51 -18.23 3.51
C ALA A 515 -26.53 -19.40 3.69
N ALA A 516 -27.03 -20.63 3.91
CA ALA A 516 -26.23 -21.83 4.02
C ALA A 516 -26.25 -22.66 2.73
N SER A 517 -25.09 -23.20 2.35
CA SER A 517 -24.96 -24.15 1.25
C SER A 517 -25.68 -25.47 1.57
N PRO A 518 -26.46 -26.09 0.66
CA PRO A 518 -27.15 -27.37 0.92
C PRO A 518 -26.21 -28.53 1.27
N GLU A 519 -24.91 -28.40 1.01
CA GLU A 519 -23.91 -29.42 1.33
C GLU A 519 -23.81 -29.74 2.82
N ILE A 520 -24.26 -28.82 3.70
CA ILE A 520 -24.32 -29.07 5.15
C ILE A 520 -25.23 -30.24 5.47
N PHE A 521 -26.22 -30.56 4.62
CA PHE A 521 -27.16 -31.67 4.81
C PHE A 521 -26.70 -32.98 4.15
N SER A 522 -25.46 -33.05 3.64
CA SER A 522 -24.88 -34.29 3.12
C SER A 522 -24.82 -35.33 4.24
N ARG A 523 -25.14 -36.59 3.94
CA ARG A 523 -25.33 -37.64 4.97
C ARG A 523 -24.12 -37.82 5.90
N GLU A 524 -22.93 -37.61 5.37
CA GLU A 524 -21.65 -37.81 6.06
C GLU A 524 -21.03 -36.50 6.52
N SER A 525 -21.78 -35.38 6.48
CA SER A 525 -21.26 -34.09 6.90
C SER A 525 -21.08 -34.00 8.42
N SER A 526 -20.14 -33.16 8.86
CA SER A 526 -19.97 -32.88 10.29
C SER A 526 -21.22 -32.24 10.91
N PHE A 527 -22.00 -31.48 10.13
CA PHE A 527 -23.28 -30.94 10.59
C PHE A 527 -24.32 -32.06 10.84
N MET A 528 -24.41 -33.06 9.97
CA MET A 528 -25.30 -34.21 10.18
C MET A 528 -24.81 -35.11 11.32
N LYS A 529 -23.49 -35.20 11.54
CA LYS A 529 -22.91 -35.83 12.73
C LYS A 529 -23.32 -35.10 14.01
N TRP A 530 -23.21 -33.77 14.04
CA TRP A 530 -23.70 -32.94 15.14
C TRP A 530 -25.19 -33.19 15.40
N TRP A 531 -26.03 -33.14 14.36
CA TRP A 531 -27.47 -33.38 14.50
C TRP A 531 -27.76 -34.74 15.14
N GLY A 532 -27.09 -35.81 14.71
CA GLY A 532 -27.26 -37.14 15.30
C GLY A 532 -26.81 -37.20 16.77
N LEU A 533 -25.75 -36.47 17.14
CA LEU A 533 -25.32 -36.39 18.54
C LEU A 533 -26.32 -35.62 19.41
N TYR A 534 -26.84 -34.51 18.88
CA TYR A 534 -27.76 -33.60 19.54
C TYR A 534 -29.16 -34.21 19.70
N GLU A 535 -29.69 -34.85 18.66
CA GLU A 535 -30.99 -35.56 18.68
C GLU A 535 -31.00 -36.64 19.76
N GLY A 536 -29.95 -37.46 19.84
CA GLY A 536 -29.85 -38.48 20.90
C GLY A 536 -29.83 -37.90 22.32
N TYR A 537 -29.29 -36.69 22.50
CA TYR A 537 -29.30 -36.02 23.81
C TYR A 537 -30.69 -35.45 24.15
N ILE A 538 -31.35 -34.81 23.19
CA ILE A 538 -32.72 -34.28 23.36
C ILE A 538 -33.69 -35.41 23.76
N ASP A 539 -33.63 -36.52 23.04
CA ASP A 539 -34.53 -37.65 23.25
C ASP A 539 -34.27 -38.35 24.61
N THR A 540 -33.03 -38.32 25.11
CA THR A 540 -32.68 -38.88 26.44
C THR A 540 -33.10 -37.98 27.59
N CYS A 541 -32.98 -36.66 27.43
CA CYS A 541 -33.16 -35.70 28.52
C CYS A 541 -34.61 -35.19 28.68
N SER A 542 -35.57 -35.66 27.87
CA SER A 542 -36.95 -35.13 27.82
C SER A 542 -37.03 -33.61 27.65
N ASN A 543 -35.95 -32.99 27.14
CA ASN A 543 -35.77 -31.55 27.02
C ASN A 543 -36.23 -31.05 25.64
N SER A 544 -37.44 -31.46 25.23
CA SER A 544 -38.04 -30.97 23.99
C SER A 544 -38.54 -29.53 24.17
N HIS A 545 -37.61 -28.57 24.19
CA HIS A 545 -37.96 -27.19 23.90
C HIS A 545 -38.39 -27.10 22.43
N GLY A 546 -39.38 -26.26 22.13
CA GLY A 546 -40.05 -26.19 20.82
C GLY A 546 -39.23 -25.63 19.66
N SER A 547 -38.00 -26.11 19.50
CA SER A 547 -37.12 -26.04 18.33
C SER A 547 -37.76 -25.89 16.94
N PRO A 548 -37.77 -24.72 16.25
CA PRO A 548 -38.06 -24.67 14.83
C PRO A 548 -37.09 -25.54 14.00
N LEU A 549 -35.81 -25.56 14.35
CA LEU A 549 -34.80 -26.40 13.69
C LEU A 549 -35.01 -27.89 13.98
N ILE A 550 -35.27 -28.28 15.24
CA ILE A 550 -35.63 -29.68 15.57
C ILE A 550 -36.80 -30.18 14.72
N ASN A 551 -37.86 -29.38 14.59
CA ASN A 551 -39.01 -29.74 13.76
C ASN A 551 -38.65 -29.84 12.28
N PHE A 552 -37.81 -28.94 11.78
CA PHE A 552 -37.33 -28.93 10.40
C PHE A 552 -36.52 -30.19 10.07
N MET A 553 -35.62 -30.60 10.98
CA MET A 553 -34.76 -31.78 10.83
C MET A 553 -35.54 -33.08 10.99
N LYS A 554 -36.38 -33.23 12.03
CA LYS A 554 -37.21 -34.44 12.25
C LYS A 554 -38.19 -34.71 11.11
N LYS A 555 -38.77 -33.66 10.51
CA LYS A 555 -39.66 -33.76 9.34
C LYS A 555 -38.90 -34.00 8.02
N ARG A 556 -37.56 -34.02 8.04
CA ARG A 556 -36.69 -34.11 6.86
C ARG A 556 -36.97 -33.02 5.82
N SER A 557 -37.37 -31.84 6.29
CA SER A 557 -37.69 -30.69 5.42
C SER A 557 -36.46 -30.20 4.65
N TYR A 558 -35.25 -30.45 5.16
CA TYR A 558 -33.98 -30.16 4.49
C TYR A 558 -33.80 -30.87 3.13
N MET A 559 -34.51 -31.98 2.88
CA MET A 559 -34.48 -32.66 1.57
C MET A 559 -35.05 -31.81 0.43
N LYS A 560 -35.80 -30.74 0.77
CA LYS A 560 -36.35 -29.76 -0.17
C LYS A 560 -35.63 -28.41 -0.09
N TYR A 561 -34.52 -28.33 0.66
CA TYR A 561 -33.70 -27.13 0.79
C TYR A 561 -32.73 -27.03 -0.40
N GLY A 562 -32.79 -25.88 -1.09
CA GLY A 562 -33.28 -25.82 -2.48
C GLY A 562 -32.40 -26.30 -3.61
#